data_AF-A0A646KAL6-F1
#
_entry.id   AF-A0A646KAL6-F1
#
_cell.length_a   1.000
_cell.length_b   1.000
_cell.length_c   1.000
_cell.angle_alpha   90.00
_cell.angle_beta   90.00
_cell.angle_gamma   90.00
#
_symmetry.space_group_name_H-M   'P 1'
#
loop_
_entity.id
_entity.type
_entity.pdbx_description
1 polymer ?
#
loop_
_entity_poly.entity_id
_entity_poly.type
_entity_poly.pdbx_seq_one_letter_code
_entity_poly.pdbx_strand_id
1 'polypeptide(L)' 'MNGQNDVGVATDRVLTAQEGVEAKSRIAGRRDSRQWHWMGNYGDPVDAVTVANSPPACLSGDVVFSVNGNLVPAWMFY' A
#
# COMPACT_ATOMS: atom_id res chain seq x y z
N MET A 1 11.49 37.19 -5.35
CA MET A 1 10.20 36.79 -5.93
C MET A 1 10.44 35.54 -6.76
N ASN A 2 9.76 34.44 -6.44
CA ASN A 2 9.39 33.39 -7.40
C ASN A 2 8.22 32.64 -6.77
N GLY A 3 7.01 33.15 -7.01
CA GLY A 3 5.78 32.46 -6.68
C GLY A 3 5.68 31.25 -7.58
N GLN A 4 5.88 30.06 -7.00
CA GLN A 4 5.39 28.83 -7.59
C GLN A 4 3.87 28.97 -7.70
N ASN A 5 3.39 29.18 -8.91
CA ASN A 5 1.98 29.12 -9.21
C ASN A 5 1.51 27.69 -8.95
N ASP A 6 0.82 27.50 -7.83
CA ASP A 6 0.03 26.31 -7.54
C ASP A 6 -1.21 26.32 -8.44
N VAL A 7 -0.99 26.03 -9.73
CA VAL A 7 -2.09 25.93 -10.69
C VAL A 7 -2.77 24.61 -10.41
N GLY A 8 -3.80 24.65 -9.55
CA GLY A 8 -4.62 23.50 -9.21
C GLY A 8 -5.05 22.74 -10.46
N VAL A 9 -4.82 21.44 -10.47
CA VAL A 9 -5.22 20.57 -11.59
C VAL A 9 -6.74 20.56 -11.66
N ALA A 10 -7.31 20.99 -12.78
CA ALA A 10 -8.75 20.99 -12.99
C ALA A 10 -9.33 19.57 -12.80
N THR A 11 -10.46 19.46 -12.09
CA THR A 11 -11.05 18.19 -11.66
C THR A 11 -11.53 17.32 -12.81
N ASP A 12 -11.85 17.94 -13.94
CA ASP A 12 -12.32 17.33 -15.19
C ASP A 12 -11.19 17.06 -16.20
N ARG A 13 -9.94 17.38 -15.84
CA ARG A 13 -8.80 17.18 -16.71
C ARG A 13 -8.58 15.68 -16.99
N VAL A 14 -8.59 15.34 -18.26
CA VAL A 14 -8.25 14.00 -18.74
C VAL A 14 -6.73 13.89 -18.94
N LEU A 15 -6.16 12.75 -18.55
CA LEU A 15 -4.75 12.45 -18.79
C LEU A 15 -4.49 12.23 -20.27
N THR A 16 -3.39 12.78 -20.78
CA THR A 16 -2.85 12.35 -22.06
C THR A 16 -2.30 10.91 -21.97
N ALA A 17 -2.10 10.27 -23.11
CA ALA A 17 -1.51 8.92 -23.15
C ALA A 17 -0.12 8.88 -22.48
N GLN A 18 0.71 9.90 -22.71
CA GLN A 18 2.05 9.99 -22.12
C GLN A 18 1.98 10.17 -20.60
N GLU A 19 1.12 11.06 -20.09
CA GLU A 19 0.94 11.24 -18.65
C GLU A 19 0.37 9.99 -17.98
N GLY A 20 -0.47 9.24 -18.70
CA GLY A 20 -0.96 7.93 -18.26
C GLY A 20 0.16 6.89 -18.13
N VAL A 21 1.11 6.88 -19.07
CA VAL A 21 2.30 6.02 -19.00
C VAL A 21 3.20 6.43 -17.83
N GLU A 22 3.48 7.72 -17.67
CA GLU A 22 4.29 8.25 -16.56
C GLU A 22 3.65 7.96 -15.20
N ALA A 23 2.32 8.09 -15.10
CA ALA A 23 1.57 7.73 -13.89
C ALA A 23 1.71 6.23 -13.58
N LYS A 24 1.59 5.35 -14.59
CA LYS A 24 1.80 3.91 -14.42
C LYS A 24 3.22 3.58 -13.94
N SER A 25 4.24 4.16 -14.56
CA SER A 25 5.65 3.95 -14.17
C SER A 25 5.91 4.45 -12.75
N ARG A 26 5.36 5.61 -12.37
CA ARG A 26 5.49 6.15 -11.01
C ARG A 26 4.75 5.30 -9.97
N ILE A 27 3.56 4.79 -10.30
CA ILE A 27 2.80 3.89 -9.42
C ILE A 27 3.55 2.56 -9.26
N ALA A 28 4.12 2.02 -10.34
CA ALA A 28 4.96 0.83 -10.28
C ALA A 28 6.20 1.07 -9.40
N GLY A 29 6.92 2.18 -9.57
CA GLY A 29 8.06 2.51 -8.71
C GLY A 29 7.70 2.80 -7.25
N ARG A 30 6.47 3.25 -6.96
CA ARG A 30 5.96 3.36 -5.58
C ARG A 30 5.57 2.01 -4.99
N ARG A 31 5.09 1.08 -5.82
CA ARG A 31 4.89 -0.32 -5.41
C ARG A 31 6.22 -0.98 -5.00
N ASP A 32 7.33 -0.55 -5.60
CA ASP A 32 8.66 -1.02 -5.19
C ASP A 32 9.12 -0.42 -3.86
N SER A 33 8.57 0.73 -3.43
CA SER A 33 8.82 1.29 -2.10
C SER A 33 7.83 0.68 -1.09
N ARG A 34 8.10 -0.56 -0.70
CA ARG A 34 7.31 -1.30 0.29
C ARG A 34 7.13 -0.49 1.57
N GLN A 35 5.93 -0.50 2.14
CA GLN A 35 5.61 0.18 3.40
C GLN A 35 4.84 -0.74 4.35
N TRP A 36 4.87 -0.41 5.64
CA TRP A 36 4.08 -1.13 6.64
C TRP A 36 2.62 -0.69 6.58
N HIS A 37 1.73 -1.66 6.38
CA HIS A 37 0.30 -1.47 6.34
C HIS A 37 -0.35 -2.27 7.47
N TRP A 38 -1.26 -1.63 8.20
CA TRP A 38 -2.12 -2.33 9.14
C TRP A 38 -3.23 -3.06 8.39
N MET A 39 -3.39 -4.35 8.66
CA MET A 39 -4.33 -5.23 7.96
C MET A 39 -5.61 -5.51 8.74
N GLY A 40 -5.69 -5.02 9.98
CA GLY A 40 -6.83 -5.26 10.88
C GLY A 40 -6.47 -6.12 12.08
N ASN A 41 -7.51 -6.47 12.85
CA ASN A 41 -7.44 -7.33 14.01
C ASN A 41 -8.19 -8.63 13.70
N TYR A 42 -7.48 -9.73 13.66
CA TYR A 42 -8.05 -11.05 13.39
C TYR A 42 -8.50 -11.71 14.69
N GLY A 43 -9.60 -12.47 14.64
CA GLY A 43 -10.07 -13.28 15.78
C GLY A 43 -9.33 -14.62 15.91
N ASP A 44 -8.65 -15.05 14.84
CA ASP A 44 -7.86 -16.27 14.78
C ASP A 44 -6.52 -15.98 14.08
N PRO A 45 -5.36 -16.39 14.66
CA PRO A 45 -4.07 -16.29 13.98
C PRO A 45 -4.04 -16.98 12.60
N VAL A 46 -4.84 -18.03 12.36
CA VAL A 46 -4.90 -18.73 11.07
C VAL A 46 -5.42 -17.83 9.95
N ASP A 47 -6.38 -16.94 10.25
CA ASP A 47 -6.90 -15.99 9.26
C ASP A 47 -5.81 -14.97 8.87
N ALA A 48 -5.06 -14.48 9.85
CA ALA A 48 -3.97 -13.54 9.63
C ALA A 48 -2.85 -14.16 8.76
N VAL A 49 -2.55 -15.45 9.00
CA VAL A 49 -1.61 -16.24 8.18
C VAL A 49 -2.15 -16.47 6.77
N THR A 50 -3.44 -16.71 6.61
CA THR A 50 -4.08 -16.91 5.30
C THR A 50 -3.98 -15.65 4.43
N VAL A 51 -4.21 -14.48 5.02
CA VAL A 51 -4.03 -13.19 4.31
C VAL A 51 -2.57 -12.97 3.94
N ALA A 52 -1.62 -13.27 4.84
CA ALA A 52 -0.20 -13.10 4.56
C ALA A 52 0.30 -13.98 3.39
N ASN A 53 -0.32 -15.15 3.19
CA ASN A 53 0.01 -16.08 2.10
C ASN A 53 -0.80 -15.82 0.82
N SER A 54 -1.72 -14.85 0.81
CA SER A 54 -2.50 -14.53 -0.38
C SER A 54 -1.65 -13.81 -1.44
N PRO A 55 -1.78 -14.11 -2.74
CA PRO A 55 -0.97 -13.46 -3.77
C PRO A 55 -1.17 -11.92 -3.85
N PRO A 56 -0.09 -11.12 -3.92
CA PRO A 56 1.31 -11.52 -3.76
C PRO A 56 1.63 -11.87 -2.29
N ALA A 57 2.15 -13.07 -2.06
CA ALA A 57 2.44 -13.54 -0.71
C ALA A 57 3.56 -12.71 -0.06
N CYS A 58 3.42 -12.45 1.23
CA CYS A 58 4.47 -11.88 2.06
C CYS A 58 5.67 -12.84 2.12
N LEU A 59 6.89 -12.31 2.14
CA LEU A 59 8.11 -13.08 2.39
C LEU A 59 8.50 -13.00 3.87
N SER A 60 9.58 -13.69 4.23
CA SER A 60 10.16 -13.61 5.56
C SER A 60 10.46 -12.16 5.97
N GLY A 61 9.92 -11.74 7.11
CA GLY A 61 10.09 -10.38 7.63
C GLY A 61 9.05 -9.37 7.12
N ASP A 62 8.16 -9.77 6.20
CA ASP A 62 7.14 -8.87 5.64
C ASP A 62 5.81 -8.92 6.39
N VAL A 63 5.72 -9.69 7.47
CA VAL A 63 4.54 -9.75 8.30
C VAL A 63 4.92 -9.76 9.78
N VAL A 64 4.24 -8.92 10.56
CA VAL A 64 4.36 -8.86 12.01
C VAL A 64 2.99 -9.10 12.62
N PHE A 65 2.93 -10.09 13.51
CA PHE A 65 1.75 -10.39 14.31
C PHE A 65 2.00 -9.93 15.75
N SER A 66 1.00 -9.31 16.36
CA SER A 66 1.01 -9.04 17.80
C SER A 66 -0.13 -9.82 18.46
N VAL A 67 0.03 -10.22 19.71
CA VAL A 67 -1.05 -10.84 20.49
C VAL A 67 -1.60 -9.81 21.45
N ASN A 68 -2.89 -9.49 21.32
CA ASN A 68 -3.59 -8.56 22.21
C ASN A 68 -4.91 -9.16 22.68
N GLY A 69 -4.86 -9.94 23.76
CA GLY A 69 -6.00 -10.70 24.25
C GLY A 69 -6.46 -11.74 23.22
N ASN A 70 -7.72 -11.66 22.81
CA ASN A 70 -8.33 -12.56 21.81
C ASN A 70 -8.21 -12.04 20.38
N LEU A 71 -7.44 -10.97 20.16
CA LEU A 71 -7.23 -10.38 18.84
C LEU A 71 -5.76 -10.49 18.44
N VAL A 72 -5.56 -10.73 17.15
CA VAL A 72 -4.25 -10.78 16.49
C VAL A 72 -4.17 -9.62 15.49
N PRO A 73 -3.69 -8.44 15.89
CA PRO A 73 -3.34 -7.40 14.93
C PRO A 73 -2.23 -7.89 13.98
N ALA A 74 -2.41 -7.67 12.68
CA ALA A 74 -1.40 -7.98 11.67
C ALA A 74 -0.96 -6.73 10.91
N TRP A 75 0.34 -6.65 10.68
CA TRP A 75 0.98 -5.62 9.85
C TRP A 75 1.72 -6.32 8.71
N MET A 76 1.56 -5.83 7.49
CA MET A 76 2.23 -6.40 6.31
C MET A 76 3.06 -5.34 5.60
N PHE A 77 4.19 -5.75 5.05
CA PHE A 77 5.13 -4.90 4.33
C PHE A 77 5.02 -5.18 2.82
N TYR A 78 4.39 -4.30 2.06
CA TYR A 78 4.23 -4.46 0.61
C TYR A 78 4.10 -3.12 -0.12
#